data_AF-A0A923AJM0-F1
#
_entry.id   AF-A0A923AJM0-F1
#
_cell.length_a   1.000
_cell.length_b   1.000
_cell.length_c   1.000
_cell.angle_alpha   90.00
_cell.angle_beta   90.00
_cell.angle_gamma   90.00
#
_symmetry.space_group_name_H-M   'P 1'
#
loop_
_entity.id
_entity.type
_entity.pdbx_description
1 polymer ?
#
loop_
_entity_poly.entity_id
_entity_poly.type
_entity_poly.pdbx_seq_one_letter_code
_entity_poly.pdbx_strand_id
1 'polypeptide(L)'
;MSEPGGSGFEPTDEQREEMVEQVAREIQLRGLTAPAVHFLHASRPYRPLGANAMLFFDPVLRSLFGGDLAEATAILADDDGIEQLIERLEELDEETAWDA
;
A
#
# COMPACT_ATOMS: atom_id res chain seq x y z
N MET A 1 -25.66 28.43 6.81
CA MET A 1 -24.34 29.04 6.62
C MET A 1 -23.36 28.23 7.46
N SER A 2 -22.38 27.60 6.78
CA SER A 2 -21.04 27.16 7.24
C SER A 2 -20.97 26.15 8.40
N GLU A 3 -20.32 24.99 8.32
CA GLU A 3 -19.17 24.55 7.50
C GLU A 3 -19.23 23.05 7.09
N PRO A 4 -18.64 22.67 5.94
CA PRO A 4 -18.42 21.28 5.56
C PRO A 4 -17.10 20.77 6.18
N GLY A 5 -17.20 19.97 7.24
CA GLY A 5 -16.04 19.36 7.89
C GLY A 5 -15.59 18.10 7.16
N GLY A 6 -14.47 18.20 6.46
CA GLY A 6 -13.60 17.08 6.09
C GLY A 6 -14.07 16.19 4.93
N SER A 7 -13.65 16.51 3.71
CA SER A 7 -13.59 15.51 2.63
C SER A 7 -12.44 14.55 2.94
N GLY A 8 -12.66 13.60 3.86
CA GLY A 8 -11.83 12.40 3.92
C GLY A 8 -12.07 11.62 2.64
N PHE A 9 -11.05 11.49 1.79
CA PHE A 9 -11.14 10.66 0.61
C PHE A 9 -11.14 9.20 1.08
N GLU A 10 -12.33 8.62 1.26
CA GLU A 10 -12.49 7.18 1.37
C GLU A 10 -12.64 6.65 -0.08
N PRO A 11 -11.60 5.96 -0.63
CA PRO A 11 -11.73 5.36 -1.95
C PRO A 11 -12.84 4.32 -1.94
N THR A 12 -13.56 4.17 -3.05
CA THR A 12 -14.45 3.02 -3.22
C THR A 12 -13.65 1.72 -3.24
N ASP A 13 -14.31 0.59 -3.00
CA ASP A 13 -13.65 -0.72 -3.05
C ASP A 13 -12.96 -0.96 -4.40
N GLU A 14 -13.60 -0.57 -5.50
CA GLU A 14 -13.05 -0.67 -6.86
C GLU A 14 -11.82 0.22 -7.06
N GLN A 15 -11.84 1.45 -6.55
CA GLN A 15 -10.68 2.35 -6.60
C GLN A 15 -9.53 1.79 -5.77
N ARG A 16 -9.83 1.22 -4.60
CA ARG A 16 -8.83 0.59 -3.74
C ARG A 16 -8.17 -0.60 -4.43
N GLU A 17 -8.95 -1.46 -5.07
CA GLU A 17 -8.44 -2.61 -5.82
C GLU A 17 -7.50 -2.16 -6.95
N GLU A 18 -7.89 -1.14 -7.73
CA GLU A 18 -7.04 -0.55 -8.77
C GLU A 18 -5.72 0.00 -8.20
N MET A 19 -5.79 0.70 -7.07
CA MET A 19 -4.62 1.26 -6.39
C MET A 19 -3.68 0.15 -5.89
N VAL A 20 -4.24 -0.90 -5.27
CA VAL A 20 -3.49 -2.08 -4.81
C VAL A 20 -2.75 -2.74 -5.97
N GLU A 21 -3.44 -2.98 -7.09
CA GLU A 21 -2.83 -3.58 -8.27
C GLU A 21 -1.69 -2.72 -8.83
N GLN A 22 -1.91 -1.40 -8.95
CA GLN A 22 -0.88 -0.46 -9.42
C GLN A 22 0.37 -0.51 -8.53
N VAL A 23 0.20 -0.44 -7.22
CA VAL A 23 1.32 -0.46 -6.26
C VAL A 23 2.03 -1.81 -6.26
N ALA A 24 1.29 -2.92 -6.30
CA ALA A 24 1.86 -4.27 -6.34
C ALA A 24 2.71 -4.48 -7.61
N ARG A 25 2.21 -4.04 -8.77
CA ARG A 25 2.93 -4.12 -10.06
C ARG A 25 4.22 -3.30 -10.05
N GLU A 26 4.18 -2.09 -9.49
CA GLU A 26 5.38 -1.25 -9.36
C GLU A 26 6.45 -1.90 -8.45
N ILE A 27 6.05 -2.54 -7.35
CA ILE A 27 6.97 -3.30 -6.49
C ILE A 27 7.58 -4.48 -7.26
N GLN A 28 6.75 -5.25 -7.97
CA GLN A 28 7.18 -6.42 -8.75
C GLN A 28 8.17 -6.00 -9.85
N LEU A 29 7.88 -4.94 -10.60
CA LEU A 29 8.75 -4.42 -11.65
C LEU A 29 10.15 -4.01 -11.13
N ARG A 30 10.26 -3.62 -9.87
CA ARG A 30 11.53 -3.29 -9.20
C ARG A 30 12.25 -4.52 -8.62
N GLY A 31 11.64 -5.71 -8.68
CA GLY A 31 12.16 -6.93 -8.04
C GLY A 31 12.11 -6.88 -6.51
N LEU A 32 11.15 -6.14 -5.95
CA LEU A 32 11.05 -5.87 -4.51
C LEU A 32 9.91 -6.62 -3.82
N THR A 33 9.27 -7.60 -4.48
CA THR A 33 8.10 -8.33 -3.96
C THR A 33 8.37 -8.96 -2.60
N ALA A 34 9.33 -9.90 -2.53
CA ALA A 34 9.69 -10.58 -1.28
C ALA A 34 10.07 -9.62 -0.12
N PRO A 35 10.96 -8.62 -0.29
CA PRO A 35 11.26 -7.69 0.81
C PRO A 35 10.06 -6.81 1.20
N ALA A 36 9.18 -6.45 0.26
CA ALA A 36 7.96 -5.68 0.56
C ALA A 36 6.97 -6.50 1.40
N VAL A 37 6.70 -7.75 1.02
CA VAL A 37 5.85 -8.67 1.80
C VAL A 37 6.38 -8.80 3.22
N HIS A 38 7.68 -9.07 3.38
CA HIS A 38 8.29 -9.21 4.71
C HIS A 38 8.14 -7.93 5.56
N PHE A 39 8.37 -6.76 4.96
CA PHE A 39 8.20 -5.47 5.63
C PHE A 39 6.75 -5.23 6.07
N LEU A 40 5.77 -5.51 5.20
CA LEU A 40 4.35 -5.31 5.47
C LEU A 40 3.81 -6.29 6.54
N HIS A 41 4.33 -7.52 6.62
CA HIS A 41 4.02 -8.39 7.76
C HIS A 41 4.65 -7.87 9.06
N ALA A 42 5.90 -7.41 9.01
CA ALA A 42 6.58 -6.86 10.18
C ALA A 42 5.93 -5.56 10.69
N SER A 43 5.20 -4.84 9.84
CA SER A 43 4.50 -3.61 10.21
C SER A 43 3.16 -3.84 10.92
N ARG A 44 2.61 -5.07 10.89
CA ARG A 44 1.34 -5.47 11.56
C ARG A 44 1.17 -4.95 13.00
N PRO A 45 2.17 -5.00 13.90
CA PRO A 45 2.04 -4.51 15.27
C PRO A 45 1.79 -3.00 15.41
N TYR A 46 2.13 -2.21 14.39
CA TYR A 46 2.09 -0.75 14.41
C TYR A 46 0.84 -0.15 13.74
N ARG A 47 0.02 -1.00 13.10
CA ARG A 47 -1.24 -0.64 12.45
C ARG A 47 -2.22 0.18 13.29
N PRO A 48 -2.38 -0.06 14.62
CA PRO A 48 -3.26 0.75 15.45
C PRO A 48 -2.87 2.24 15.55
N LEU A 49 -1.67 2.62 15.09
CA LEU A 49 -1.20 4.01 15.09
C LEU A 49 -1.84 4.85 13.96
N GLY A 50 -2.55 4.22 13.02
CA GLY A 50 -3.31 4.85 11.94
C GLY A 50 -2.45 5.60 10.92
N ALA A 51 -3.11 6.34 10.02
CA ALA A 51 -2.49 7.09 8.92
C ALA A 51 -1.35 8.04 9.34
N ASN A 52 -1.33 8.52 10.59
CA ASN A 52 -0.27 9.39 11.10
C ASN A 52 1.09 8.66 11.26
N ALA A 53 1.10 7.35 11.48
CA ALA A 53 2.34 6.57 11.49
C ALA A 53 2.92 6.39 10.08
N MET A 54 2.06 6.36 9.05
CA MET A 54 2.51 6.27 7.66
C MET A 54 3.26 7.51 7.18
N LEU A 55 2.87 8.70 7.65
CA LEU A 55 3.59 9.96 7.39
C LEU A 55 5.03 9.94 7.94
N PHE A 56 5.32 9.11 8.94
CA PHE A 56 6.68 8.91 9.44
C PHE A 56 7.56 8.07 8.48
N PHE A 57 6.95 7.18 7.71
CA PHE A 57 7.63 6.33 6.71
C PHE A 57 7.69 6.95 5.31
N ASP A 58 7.08 8.13 5.11
CA ASP A 58 7.05 8.89 3.84
C ASP A 58 8.42 9.00 3.12
N PRO A 59 9.57 9.21 3.79
CA PRO A 59 10.87 9.29 3.09
C PRO A 59 11.31 7.96 2.46
N VAL A 60 11.03 6.84 3.14
CA VAL A 60 11.37 5.49 2.67
C VAL A 60 10.41 5.12 1.55
N LEU A 61 9.12 5.38 1.75
CA LEU A 61 8.09 5.13 0.74
C LEU A 61 8.33 5.96 -0.53
N ARG A 62 8.69 7.24 -0.41
CA ARG A 62 9.07 8.10 -1.55
C ARG A 62 10.20 7.53 -2.38
N SER A 63 11.20 6.96 -1.72
CA SER A 63 12.34 6.36 -2.39
C SER A 63 12.01 5.03 -3.06
N LEU A 64 11.03 4.27 -2.55
CA LEU A 64 10.64 2.96 -3.07
C LEU A 64 9.58 3.07 -4.18
N PHE A 65 8.55 3.88 -3.96
CA PHE A 65 7.38 3.99 -4.83
C PHE A 65 7.52 5.11 -5.88
N GLY A 66 8.31 6.15 -5.59
CA GLY A 66 8.60 7.24 -6.52
C GLY A 66 7.44 8.21 -6.69
N GLY A 67 7.64 9.46 -6.26
CA GLY A 67 6.90 10.65 -6.72
C GLY A 67 5.40 10.74 -6.40
N ASP A 68 4.60 9.82 -6.92
CA ASP A 68 3.16 9.75 -6.69
C ASP A 68 2.85 8.81 -5.54
N LEU A 69 2.72 9.39 -4.34
CA LEU A 69 2.41 8.67 -3.11
C LEU A 69 0.93 8.70 -2.80
N ALA A 70 0.08 9.29 -3.64
CA ALA A 70 -1.34 9.40 -3.32
C ALA A 70 -1.96 8.01 -3.14
N GLU A 71 -1.68 7.08 -4.06
CA GLU A 71 -2.21 5.72 -3.99
C GLU A 71 -1.58 4.92 -2.86
N ALA A 72 -0.25 4.92 -2.76
CA ALA A 72 0.45 4.21 -1.70
C ALA A 72 0.04 4.71 -0.30
N THR A 73 -0.07 6.03 -0.11
CA THR A 73 -0.51 6.61 1.17
C THR A 73 -1.93 6.22 1.52
N ALA A 74 -2.83 6.17 0.54
CA ALA A 74 -4.22 5.79 0.77
C ALA A 74 -4.39 4.30 1.09
N ILE A 75 -3.68 3.41 0.39
CA ILE A 75 -3.66 1.96 0.69
C ILE A 75 -3.12 1.72 2.10
N LEU A 76 -2.06 2.43 2.44
CA LEU A 76 -1.35 2.27 3.70
C LEU A 76 -2.04 2.97 4.89
N ALA A 77 -3.02 3.84 4.64
CA ALA A 77 -3.77 4.55 5.67
C ALA A 77 -4.80 3.67 6.39
N ASP A 78 -5.12 2.51 5.83
CA ASP A 78 -6.17 1.61 6.28
C ASP A 78 -5.70 0.15 6.28
N ASP A 79 -6.07 -0.60 7.32
CA ASP A 79 -5.57 -1.95 7.54
C ASP A 79 -5.99 -2.92 6.44
N ASP A 80 -7.20 -2.74 5.89
CA ASP A 80 -7.73 -3.55 4.81
C ASP A 80 -6.94 -3.33 3.50
N GLY A 81 -6.50 -2.10 3.24
CA GLY A 81 -5.64 -1.80 2.09
C GLY A 81 -4.27 -2.47 2.21
N ILE A 82 -3.69 -2.48 3.41
CA ILE A 82 -2.42 -3.16 3.67
C ILE A 82 -2.55 -4.67 3.48
N GLU A 83 -3.61 -5.31 3.99
CA GLU A 83 -3.82 -6.75 3.79
C GLU A 83 -4.01 -7.09 2.30
N GLN A 84 -4.83 -6.34 1.57
CA GLN A 84 -5.02 -6.53 0.13
C GLN A 84 -3.69 -6.41 -0.64
N LEU A 85 -2.83 -5.46 -0.25
CA LEU A 85 -1.52 -5.32 -0.86
C LEU A 85 -0.58 -6.50 -0.55
N ILE A 86 -0.61 -7.03 0.67
CA ILE A 86 0.17 -8.24 1.03
C ILE A 86 -0.29 -9.42 0.17
N GLU A 87 -1.60 -9.71 0.16
CA GLU A 87 -2.17 -10.82 -0.59
C GLU A 87 -1.81 -10.73 -2.07
N ARG A 88 -1.95 -9.54 -2.68
CA ARG A 88 -1.62 -9.37 -4.10
C ARG A 88 -0.13 -9.56 -4.39
N LEU A 89 0.75 -9.10 -3.50
CA LEU A 89 2.19 -9.31 -3.65
C LEU A 89 2.58 -10.79 -3.53
N GLU A 90 1.94 -11.53 -2.62
CA GLU A 90 2.15 -12.98 -2.49
C GLU A 90 1.69 -13.73 -3.75
N GLU A 91 0.54 -13.38 -4.32
CA GLU A 91 0.06 -13.94 -5.59
C GLU A 91 1.05 -13.69 -6.74
N LEU A 92 1.55 -12.45 -6.87
CA LEU A 92 2.54 -12.09 -7.90
C LEU A 92 3.88 -12.83 -7.72
N ASP A 93 4.31 -13.07 -6.48
CA ASP A 93 5.53 -13.83 -6.17
C ASP A 93 5.36 -15.29 -6.55
N GLU A 94 4.21 -15.88 -6.23
CA GLU A 94 3.85 -17.23 -6.64
C GLU A 94 3.83 -17.33 -8.17
N GLU A 95 3.05 -16.50 -8.88
CA GLU A 95 2.99 -16.47 -10.35
C GLU A 95 4.39 -16.45 -10.99
N THR A 96 5.29 -15.59 -10.48
CA THR A 96 6.68 -15.48 -10.96
C THR A 96 7.48 -16.77 -10.71
N ALA A 97 7.27 -17.44 -9.57
CA ALA A 97 7.96 -18.68 -9.24
C ALA A 97 7.48 -19.88 -10.08
N TRP A 98 6.22 -19.90 -10.52
CA TRP A 98 5.68 -20.93 -11.41
C TRP A 98 6.10 -20.73 -12.88
N ASP A 99 6.45 -19.50 -13.28
CA ASP A 99 6.91 -19.15 -14.63
C ASP A 99 8.42 -19.37 -14.87
N ALA A 100 9.21 -19.65 -13.82
CA ALA A 100 10.67 -19.80 -13.85
C ALA A 100 11.15 -21.26 -13.98
#